data_AF-A0A2H2ZL40-F1
#
_entry.id   AF-A0A2H2ZL40-F1
#
_cell.length_a   1.000
_cell.length_b   1.000
_cell.length_c   1.000
_cell.angle_alpha   90.00
_cell.angle_beta   90.00
_cell.angle_gamma   90.00
#
_symmetry.space_group_name_H-M   'P 1'
#
loop_
_entity.id
_entity.type
_entity.pdbx_description
1 polymer ?
#
loop_
_entity_poly.entity_id
_entity_poly.type
_entity_poly.pdbx_seq_one_letter_code
_entity_poly.pdbx_strand_id
1 'polypeptide(L)'
;MKLLIHIDRSQAGKLIEDRALEDRMVGYNSMECWAKLLHMMRRILAYQQSVQFFLRAREKWPSLFQNPTVDFLASSRPVPKPIRNKSLFAENIVGRMTSDQEVMRIFKQFTQDLQAFDLDKRLEQEYKRDTFKPTVHAEVLLLDWVWKQSKNAPVSFFNGCKYIGSSKPTCKLCDYYFQGHRLNIGHRMSHGNLYSSWRVPDVFPSQGEAALHDRQVMLNGLLERIRKEAFDLVSKKAVPSVKVDDSLTASARMTLWEVRSLHGSNTEVDVDDLASMLGEVDLS
;
A
#
# COMPACT_ATOMS: atom_id res chain seq x y z
N MET A 1 19.52 18.21 8.81
CA MET A 1 18.78 18.14 7.52
C MET A 1 19.66 18.42 6.30
N LYS A 2 20.38 19.55 6.23
CA LYS A 2 21.30 19.86 5.10
C LYS A 2 22.31 18.73 4.82
N LEU A 3 22.91 18.17 5.87
CA LEU A 3 23.81 17.01 5.79
C LEU A 3 23.14 15.79 5.14
N LEU A 4 21.93 15.44 5.55
CA LEU A 4 21.18 14.32 4.96
C LEU A 4 20.85 14.54 3.48
N ILE A 5 20.53 15.77 3.08
CA ILE A 5 20.31 16.11 1.65
C ILE A 5 21.60 15.91 0.86
N HIS A 6 22.73 16.32 1.44
CA HIS A 6 24.02 16.19 0.80
C HIS A 6 24.44 14.72 0.68
N ILE A 7 24.26 13.92 1.74
CA ILE A 7 24.47 12.45 1.70
C ILE A 7 23.56 11.78 0.66
N ASP A 8 22.26 12.08 0.64
CA ASP A 8 21.30 11.48 -0.34
C ASP A 8 21.66 11.78 -1.80
N ARG A 9 22.37 12.88 -2.06
CA ARG A 9 22.80 13.30 -3.40
C ARG A 9 24.22 12.92 -3.75
N SER A 10 25.01 12.45 -2.78
CA SER A 10 26.41 12.10 -3.00
C SER A 10 26.56 10.66 -3.48
N GLN A 11 27.80 10.29 -3.82
CA GLN A 11 28.15 8.90 -4.12
C GLN A 11 27.86 7.96 -2.94
N ALA A 12 28.02 8.44 -1.70
CA ALA A 12 27.67 7.67 -0.51
C ALA A 12 26.17 7.34 -0.44
N GLY A 13 25.29 8.27 -0.80
CA GLY A 13 23.85 8.03 -0.90
C GLY A 13 23.49 6.95 -1.92
N LYS A 14 24.15 6.95 -3.09
CA LYS A 14 23.98 5.89 -4.10
C LYS A 14 24.44 4.54 -3.58
N LEU A 15 25.60 4.48 -2.92
CA LEU A 15 26.09 3.25 -2.31
C LEU A 15 25.11 2.70 -1.25
N ILE A 16 24.54 3.56 -0.41
CA ILE A 16 23.51 3.16 0.57
C ILE A 16 22.27 2.60 -0.14
N GLU A 17 21.86 3.20 -1.27
CA GLU A 17 20.73 2.71 -2.07
C GLU A 17 21.02 1.34 -2.70
N ASP A 18 22.19 1.17 -3.31
CA ASP A 18 22.60 -0.09 -3.94
C ASP A 18 22.67 -1.22 -2.90
N ARG A 19 23.30 -0.97 -1.74
CA ARG A 19 23.34 -1.93 -0.61
C ARG A 19 21.96 -2.26 -0.07
N ALA A 20 21.08 -1.27 0.06
CA ALA A 20 19.71 -1.47 0.50
C ALA A 20 18.86 -2.27 -0.50
N LEU A 21 19.21 -2.28 -1.79
CA LEU A 21 18.59 -3.12 -2.81
C LEU A 21 19.11 -4.56 -2.74
N GLU A 22 20.41 -4.75 -2.49
CA GLU A 22 21.02 -6.07 -2.23
C GLU A 22 20.37 -6.76 -1.00
N ASP A 23 20.16 -6.02 0.10
CA ASP A 23 19.43 -6.48 1.31
C ASP A 23 18.03 -7.04 1.02
N ARG A 24 17.42 -6.65 -0.10
CA ARG A 24 16.04 -7.04 -0.47
C ARG A 24 16.01 -8.23 -1.44
N MET A 25 17.16 -8.74 -1.87
CA MET A 25 17.25 -9.91 -2.75
C MET A 25 16.95 -11.20 -1.98
N VAL A 26 16.14 -12.07 -2.57
CA VAL A 26 15.74 -13.35 -1.99
C VAL A 26 16.98 -14.23 -1.80
N GLY A 27 17.22 -14.67 -0.55
CA GLY A 27 18.36 -15.52 -0.18
C GLY A 27 19.56 -14.74 0.37
N TYR A 28 19.52 -13.41 0.37
CA TYR A 28 20.54 -12.56 0.98
C TYR A 28 19.99 -11.92 2.27
N ASN A 29 20.43 -12.40 3.43
CA ASN A 29 20.18 -11.73 4.70
C ASN A 29 21.46 -10.98 5.08
N SER A 30 21.58 -9.73 4.62
CA SER A 30 22.63 -8.85 5.15
C SER A 30 22.44 -8.68 6.65
N MET A 31 23.54 -8.81 7.42
CA MET A 31 23.55 -8.43 8.84
C MET A 31 23.53 -6.92 9.02
N GLU A 32 23.76 -6.18 7.93
CA GLU A 32 23.82 -4.74 7.90
C GLU A 32 22.41 -4.18 7.67
N CYS A 33 22.09 -3.04 8.29
CA CYS A 33 20.74 -2.50 8.31
C CYS A 33 20.47 -1.49 7.19
N TRP A 34 21.09 -1.65 6.02
CA TRP A 34 21.06 -0.64 4.93
C TRP A 34 19.65 -0.32 4.48
N ALA A 35 18.80 -1.34 4.30
CA ALA A 35 17.40 -1.12 3.94
C ALA A 35 16.65 -0.25 4.95
N LYS A 36 16.93 -0.41 6.26
CA LYS A 36 16.35 0.39 7.34
C LYS A 36 16.96 1.79 7.39
N LEU A 37 18.27 1.92 7.20
CA LEU A 37 18.96 3.20 7.13
C LEU A 37 18.42 4.05 5.98
N LEU A 38 18.36 3.50 4.77
CA LEU A 38 17.80 4.15 3.61
C LEU A 38 16.34 4.56 3.84
N HIS A 39 15.54 3.67 4.43
CA HIS A 39 14.15 3.97 4.78
C HIS A 39 14.06 5.20 5.71
N MET A 40 14.84 5.20 6.80
CA MET A 40 14.87 6.29 7.79
C MET A 40 15.34 7.60 7.17
N MET A 41 16.44 7.58 6.42
CA MET A 41 16.97 8.77 5.73
C MET A 41 15.92 9.38 4.79
N ARG A 42 15.31 8.56 3.93
CA ARG A 42 14.29 9.03 2.98
C ARG A 42 13.05 9.54 3.70
N ARG A 43 12.65 8.92 4.82
CA ARG A 43 11.52 9.38 5.63
C ARG A 43 11.79 10.75 6.27
N ILE A 44 13.00 11.01 6.75
CA ILE A 44 13.37 12.32 7.29
C ILE A 44 13.34 13.40 6.20
N LEU A 45 13.92 13.12 5.03
CA LEU A 45 13.92 14.02 3.89
C LEU A 45 12.49 14.31 3.38
N ALA A 46 11.61 13.32 3.44
CA ALA A 46 10.21 13.46 3.05
C ALA A 46 9.45 14.54 3.83
N TYR A 47 9.72 14.67 5.14
CA TYR A 47 9.07 15.70 5.95
C TYR A 47 9.43 17.11 5.48
N GLN A 48 10.71 17.36 5.18
CA GLN A 48 11.15 18.64 4.66
C GLN A 48 10.49 18.96 3.31
N GLN A 49 10.48 17.98 2.39
CA GLN A 49 9.85 18.12 1.08
C GLN A 49 8.35 18.41 1.20
N SER A 50 7.67 17.73 2.13
CA SER A 50 6.25 17.95 2.41
C SER A 50 5.99 19.38 2.90
N VAL A 51 6.78 19.89 3.85
CA VAL A 51 6.64 21.27 4.35
C VAL A 51 6.84 22.29 3.22
N GLN A 52 7.88 22.12 2.41
CA GLN A 52 8.15 22.99 1.27
C GLN A 52 7.01 22.95 0.23
N PHE A 53 6.45 21.77 -0.02
CA PHE A 53 5.27 21.63 -0.87
C PHE A 53 4.06 22.36 -0.29
N PHE A 54 3.77 22.21 1.00
CA PHE A 54 2.65 22.90 1.65
C PHE A 54 2.77 24.43 1.56
N LEU A 55 3.97 24.98 1.76
CA LEU A 55 4.21 26.43 1.62
C LEU A 55 3.92 26.91 0.19
N ARG A 56 4.44 26.21 -0.83
CA ARG A 56 4.18 26.53 -2.24
C ARG A 56 2.71 26.34 -2.62
N ALA A 57 2.06 25.30 -2.11
CA ALA A 57 0.66 25.03 -2.34
C ALA A 57 -0.22 26.13 -1.74
N ARG A 58 0.17 26.69 -0.58
CA ARG A 58 -0.51 27.84 0.04
C ARG A 58 -0.39 29.09 -0.81
N GLU A 59 0.79 29.36 -1.36
CA GLU A 59 0.99 30.51 -2.27
C GLU A 59 0.14 30.37 -3.53
N LYS A 60 0.08 29.16 -4.11
CA LYS A 60 -0.65 28.89 -5.35
C LYS A 60 -2.17 28.81 -5.17
N TRP A 61 -2.63 28.24 -4.05
CA TRP A 61 -4.04 28.00 -3.76
C TRP A 61 -4.39 28.44 -2.33
N PRO A 62 -4.36 29.75 -2.05
CA PRO A 62 -4.54 30.26 -0.70
C PRO A 62 -5.90 29.89 -0.09
N SER A 63 -6.94 29.74 -0.92
CA SER A 63 -8.28 29.33 -0.49
C SER A 63 -8.34 27.96 0.18
N LEU A 64 -7.44 27.03 -0.16
CA LEU A 64 -7.35 25.72 0.52
C LEU A 64 -6.88 25.82 1.98
N PHE A 65 -6.22 26.93 2.33
CA PHE A 65 -5.61 27.15 3.63
C PHE A 65 -6.36 28.19 4.47
N GLN A 66 -7.36 28.84 3.90
CA GLN A 66 -8.18 29.84 4.58
C GLN A 66 -9.42 29.15 5.17
N ASN A 67 -9.51 29.14 6.50
CA ASN A 67 -10.65 28.60 7.25
C ASN A 67 -11.07 27.18 6.81
N PRO A 68 -10.15 26.21 6.75
CA PRO A 68 -10.50 24.85 6.35
C PRO A 68 -11.49 24.25 7.35
N THR A 69 -12.54 23.63 6.84
CA THR A 69 -13.42 22.79 7.66
C THR A 69 -12.82 21.39 7.73
N VAL A 70 -12.83 20.80 8.92
CA VAL A 70 -12.34 19.44 9.15
C VAL A 70 -13.50 18.61 9.66
N ASP A 71 -13.97 17.71 8.81
CA ASP A 71 -15.01 16.75 9.14
C ASP A 71 -14.40 15.40 9.52
N PHE A 72 -15.04 14.71 10.45
CA PHE A 72 -14.57 13.42 10.95
C PHE A 72 -15.53 12.32 10.53
N LEU A 73 -14.99 11.31 9.85
CA LEU A 73 -15.66 10.05 9.60
C LEU A 73 -15.21 9.03 10.64
N ALA A 74 -16.16 8.39 11.32
CA ALA A 74 -15.85 7.36 12.30
C ALA A 74 -15.16 6.16 11.63
N SER A 75 -14.09 5.67 12.28
CA SER A 75 -13.43 4.44 11.87
C SER A 75 -14.35 3.23 11.94
N SER A 76 -14.10 2.24 11.08
CA SER A 76 -14.81 0.96 11.13
C SER A 76 -14.58 0.27 12.47
N ARG A 77 -15.65 -0.28 13.04
CA ARG A 77 -15.55 -1.15 14.21
C ARG A 77 -15.08 -2.54 13.78
N PRO A 78 -14.11 -3.14 14.48
CA PRO A 78 -13.74 -4.53 14.24
C PRO A 78 -14.95 -5.42 14.47
N VAL A 79 -15.19 -6.33 13.52
CA VAL A 79 -16.28 -7.31 13.64
C VAL A 79 -15.72 -8.68 14.05
N PRO A 80 -16.54 -9.54 14.65
CA PRO A 80 -16.15 -10.93 14.87
C PRO A 80 -15.73 -11.60 13.56
N LYS A 81 -14.79 -12.55 13.64
CA LYS A 81 -14.42 -13.38 12.49
C LYS A 81 -15.68 -14.03 11.87
N PRO A 82 -15.82 -14.04 10.54
CA PRO A 82 -17.02 -14.56 9.90
C PRO A 82 -17.14 -16.06 10.17
N ILE A 83 -18.32 -16.54 10.57
CA ILE A 83 -18.58 -17.97 10.73
C ILE A 83 -18.38 -18.66 9.37
N ARG A 84 -17.52 -19.67 9.35
CA ARG A 84 -17.17 -20.39 8.12
C ARG A 84 -17.59 -21.85 8.22
N ASN A 85 -18.65 -22.21 7.50
CA ASN A 85 -19.12 -23.59 7.38
C ASN A 85 -18.37 -24.38 6.28
N LYS A 86 -17.11 -24.03 6.03
CA LYS A 86 -16.36 -24.42 4.83
C LYS A 86 -14.93 -24.81 5.21
N SER A 87 -14.46 -25.96 4.73
CA SER A 87 -13.11 -26.48 5.02
C SER A 87 -12.01 -25.44 4.81
N LEU A 88 -11.01 -25.44 5.70
CA LEU A 88 -9.82 -24.59 5.65
C LEU A 88 -8.63 -25.26 4.94
N PHE A 89 -8.76 -26.54 4.55
CA PHE A 89 -7.70 -27.24 3.81
C PHE A 89 -7.47 -26.59 2.46
N ALA A 90 -6.20 -26.42 2.09
CA ALA A 90 -5.80 -25.70 0.89
C ALA A 90 -6.45 -26.31 -0.36
N GLU A 91 -6.44 -27.64 -0.50
CA GLU A 91 -7.05 -28.34 -1.63
C GLU A 91 -8.55 -28.00 -1.80
N ASN A 92 -9.29 -27.94 -0.69
CA ASN A 92 -10.72 -27.57 -0.70
C ASN A 92 -10.95 -26.08 -0.96
N ILE A 93 -9.97 -25.23 -0.63
CA ILE A 93 -9.98 -23.82 -1.04
C ILE A 93 -9.81 -23.73 -2.56
N VAL A 94 -8.85 -24.46 -3.14
CA VAL A 94 -8.60 -24.50 -4.60
C VAL A 94 -9.84 -24.94 -5.36
N GLY A 95 -10.52 -25.99 -4.91
CA GLY A 95 -11.76 -26.48 -5.54
C GLY A 95 -12.90 -25.45 -5.56
N ARG A 96 -12.81 -24.38 -4.78
CA ARG A 96 -13.77 -23.25 -4.78
C ARG A 96 -13.26 -22.02 -5.52
N MET A 97 -12.00 -22.01 -5.94
CA MET A 97 -11.39 -20.90 -6.67
C MET A 97 -11.61 -21.03 -8.18
N THR A 98 -11.68 -22.26 -8.70
CA THR A 98 -11.86 -22.53 -10.13
C THR A 98 -12.62 -23.82 -10.38
N SER A 99 -13.32 -23.89 -11.51
CA SER A 99 -13.92 -25.13 -12.07
C SER A 99 -13.08 -25.73 -13.21
N ASP A 100 -12.04 -25.02 -13.65
CA ASP A 100 -11.09 -25.49 -14.66
C ASP A 100 -10.22 -26.60 -14.08
N GLN A 101 -10.31 -27.80 -14.67
CA GLN A 101 -9.63 -29.00 -14.18
C GLN A 101 -8.11 -28.91 -14.32
N GLU A 102 -7.60 -28.26 -15.37
CA GLU A 102 -6.17 -28.12 -15.59
C GLU A 102 -5.55 -27.16 -14.56
N VAL A 103 -6.16 -25.98 -14.42
CA VAL A 103 -5.74 -24.99 -13.42
C VAL A 103 -5.84 -25.58 -12.02
N MET A 104 -6.94 -26.29 -11.72
CA MET A 104 -7.14 -26.96 -10.44
C MET A 104 -6.03 -27.97 -10.15
N ARG A 105 -5.68 -28.82 -11.12
CA ARG A 105 -4.62 -29.83 -10.95
C ARG A 105 -3.26 -29.19 -10.63
N ILE A 106 -2.86 -28.17 -11.39
CA ILE A 106 -1.60 -27.45 -11.17
C ILE A 106 -1.56 -26.83 -9.78
N PHE A 107 -2.65 -26.16 -9.39
CA PHE A 107 -2.70 -25.47 -8.12
C PHE A 107 -2.81 -26.43 -6.94
N LYS A 108 -3.49 -27.57 -7.10
CA LYS A 108 -3.51 -28.64 -6.09
C LYS A 108 -2.12 -29.20 -5.84
N GLN A 109 -1.36 -29.49 -6.90
CA GLN A 109 0.04 -29.92 -6.77
C GLN A 109 0.86 -28.88 -5.99
N PHE A 110 0.76 -27.60 -6.37
CA PHE A 110 1.45 -26.53 -5.64
C PHE A 110 1.06 -26.48 -4.16
N THR A 111 -0.24 -26.63 -3.82
CA THR A 111 -0.67 -26.66 -2.42
C THR A 111 -0.22 -27.91 -1.67
N GLN A 112 0.00 -29.03 -2.36
CA GLN A 112 0.56 -30.25 -1.78
C GLN A 112 2.05 -30.04 -1.45
N ASP A 113 2.81 -29.45 -2.37
CA ASP A 113 4.22 -29.11 -2.15
C ASP A 113 4.37 -28.17 -0.93
N LEU A 114 3.43 -27.21 -0.77
CA LEU A 114 3.40 -26.31 0.38
C LEU A 114 3.01 -26.98 1.70
N GLN A 115 2.50 -28.23 1.70
CA GLN A 115 2.29 -28.96 2.95
C GLN A 115 3.60 -29.31 3.65
N ALA A 116 4.74 -29.35 2.94
CA ALA A 116 6.06 -29.42 3.56
C ALA A 116 6.34 -28.25 4.51
N PHE A 117 5.57 -27.16 4.41
CA PHE A 117 5.63 -25.98 5.28
C PHE A 117 4.35 -25.78 6.12
N ASP A 118 3.62 -26.87 6.41
CA ASP A 118 2.43 -26.89 7.25
C ASP A 118 1.32 -25.92 6.80
N LEU A 119 1.12 -25.75 5.49
CA LEU A 119 0.18 -24.77 4.93
C LEU A 119 -1.22 -24.85 5.57
N ASP A 120 -1.80 -26.04 5.67
CA ASP A 120 -3.15 -26.21 6.20
C ASP A 120 -3.25 -25.81 7.68
N LYS A 121 -2.24 -26.19 8.49
CA LYS A 121 -2.15 -25.81 9.90
C LYS A 121 -1.98 -24.30 10.05
N ARG A 122 -1.18 -23.67 9.20
CA ARG A 122 -0.99 -22.20 9.19
C ARG A 122 -2.26 -21.46 8.79
N LEU A 123 -3.01 -21.96 7.81
CA LEU A 123 -4.32 -21.41 7.44
C LEU A 123 -5.31 -21.49 8.60
N GLU A 124 -5.32 -22.62 9.31
CA GLU A 124 -6.16 -22.82 10.49
C GLU A 124 -5.77 -21.88 11.63
N GLN A 125 -4.49 -21.76 11.93
CA GLN A 125 -3.96 -20.84 12.95
C GLN A 125 -4.31 -19.38 12.62
N GLU A 126 -4.09 -18.95 11.37
CA GLU A 126 -4.40 -17.59 10.93
C GLU A 126 -5.89 -17.26 11.01
N TYR A 127 -6.77 -18.21 10.71
CA TYR A 127 -8.21 -18.03 10.84
C TYR A 127 -8.68 -18.08 12.30
N LYS A 128 -8.08 -18.94 13.13
CA LYS A 128 -8.48 -19.12 14.52
C LYS A 128 -7.95 -18.05 15.46
N ARG A 129 -6.86 -17.36 15.13
CA ARG A 129 -6.23 -16.34 15.99
C ARG A 129 -7.23 -15.30 16.52
N ASP A 130 -7.08 -14.93 17.78
CA ASP A 130 -7.99 -13.97 18.44
C ASP A 130 -7.85 -12.54 17.92
N THR A 131 -6.71 -12.23 17.30
CA THR A 131 -6.42 -10.95 16.65
C THR A 131 -7.06 -10.82 15.26
N PHE A 132 -7.66 -11.89 14.72
CA PHE A 132 -8.38 -11.82 13.45
C PHE A 132 -9.74 -11.13 13.65
N LYS A 133 -9.70 -9.80 13.60
CA LYS A 133 -10.86 -8.93 13.74
C LYS A 133 -11.02 -8.10 12.47
N PRO A 134 -11.83 -8.54 11.50
CA PRO A 134 -12.00 -7.84 10.24
C PRO A 134 -12.44 -6.37 10.40
N THR A 135 -11.78 -5.46 9.68
CA THR A 135 -12.00 -4.01 9.71
C THR A 135 -11.96 -3.42 8.31
N VAL A 136 -12.76 -2.39 8.07
CA VAL A 136 -12.66 -1.61 6.83
C VAL A 136 -11.56 -0.57 7.02
N HIS A 137 -10.65 -0.50 6.07
CA HIS A 137 -9.59 0.51 6.06
C HIS A 137 -10.16 1.91 5.73
N ALA A 138 -9.49 2.96 6.20
CA ALA A 138 -9.96 4.34 6.10
C ALA A 138 -10.18 4.80 4.65
N GLU A 139 -9.32 4.39 3.72
CA GLU A 139 -9.41 4.76 2.30
C GLU A 139 -10.72 4.26 1.69
N VAL A 140 -11.10 3.02 2.02
CA VAL A 140 -12.32 2.36 1.54
C VAL A 140 -13.55 2.94 2.22
N LEU A 141 -13.47 3.25 3.52
CA LEU A 141 -14.54 3.93 4.25
C LEU A 141 -14.85 5.31 3.66
N LEU A 142 -13.83 6.10 3.35
CA LEU A 142 -14.01 7.42 2.78
C LEU A 142 -14.62 7.34 1.38
N LEU A 143 -14.16 6.40 0.54
CA LEU A 143 -14.74 6.18 -0.79
C LEU A 143 -16.21 5.77 -0.73
N ASP A 144 -16.57 4.85 0.19
CA ASP A 144 -17.95 4.44 0.42
C ASP A 144 -18.83 5.58 0.94
N TRP A 145 -18.30 6.42 1.84
CA TRP A 145 -19.00 7.61 2.30
C TRP A 145 -19.23 8.60 1.15
N VAL A 146 -18.21 8.90 0.34
CA VAL A 146 -18.32 9.78 -0.84
C VAL A 146 -19.37 9.25 -1.81
N TRP A 147 -19.37 7.93 -2.06
CA TRP A 147 -20.37 7.28 -2.89
C TRP A 147 -21.79 7.49 -2.37
N LYS A 148 -22.01 7.24 -1.07
CA LYS A 148 -23.32 7.46 -0.44
C LYS A 148 -23.77 8.92 -0.52
N GLN A 149 -22.87 9.87 -0.28
CA GLN A 149 -23.19 11.30 -0.42
C GLN A 149 -23.53 11.68 -1.86
N SER A 150 -22.79 11.12 -2.83
CA SER A 150 -22.99 11.40 -4.26
C SER A 150 -24.38 11.03 -4.80
N LYS A 151 -25.11 10.15 -4.10
CA LYS A 151 -26.49 9.77 -4.43
C LYS A 151 -27.52 10.83 -4.04
N ASN A 152 -27.21 11.63 -3.02
CA ASN A 152 -28.10 12.67 -2.49
C ASN A 152 -27.78 14.05 -3.07
N ALA A 153 -26.49 14.36 -3.22
CA ALA A 153 -26.01 15.62 -3.77
C ALA A 153 -24.68 15.44 -4.51
N PRO A 154 -24.36 16.27 -5.51
CA PRO A 154 -23.06 16.23 -6.18
C PRO A 154 -21.91 16.48 -5.18
N VAL A 155 -20.96 15.54 -5.09
CA VAL A 155 -19.73 15.75 -4.32
C VAL A 155 -18.75 16.53 -5.18
N SER A 156 -18.33 17.70 -4.71
CA SER A 156 -17.30 18.52 -5.37
C SER A 156 -15.90 18.10 -4.94
N PHE A 157 -14.99 18.12 -5.89
CA PHE A 157 -13.56 17.92 -5.66
C PHE A 157 -12.81 19.20 -6.02
N PHE A 158 -11.72 19.48 -5.31
CA PHE A 158 -10.89 20.64 -5.59
C PHE A 158 -10.42 20.62 -7.05
N ASN A 159 -10.76 21.65 -7.82
CA ASN A 159 -10.50 21.76 -9.26
C ASN A 159 -10.93 20.53 -10.09
N GLY A 160 -11.96 19.81 -9.67
CA GLY A 160 -12.41 18.58 -10.34
C GLY A 160 -11.46 17.40 -10.20
N CYS A 161 -10.38 17.52 -9.42
CA CYS A 161 -9.42 16.45 -9.16
C CYS A 161 -10.01 15.40 -8.21
N LYS A 162 -10.66 14.39 -8.78
CA LYS A 162 -11.23 13.25 -8.05
C LYS A 162 -10.12 12.38 -7.45
N TYR A 163 -9.66 12.75 -6.25
CA TYR A 163 -8.55 12.07 -5.58
C TYR A 163 -8.79 11.95 -4.08
N ILE A 164 -8.59 10.75 -3.53
CA ILE A 164 -8.53 10.51 -2.09
C ILE A 164 -7.07 10.35 -1.68
N GLY A 165 -6.59 11.30 -0.88
CA GLY A 165 -5.27 11.26 -0.26
C GLY A 165 -5.28 10.49 1.07
N SER A 166 -4.27 9.67 1.30
CA SER A 166 -4.05 8.92 2.53
C SER A 166 -2.62 9.12 3.05
N SER A 167 -2.42 9.03 4.37
CA SER A 167 -1.08 9.18 4.97
C SER A 167 -0.10 8.10 4.52
N LYS A 168 -0.62 6.93 4.15
CA LYS A 168 0.13 5.80 3.61
C LYS A 168 -0.38 5.40 2.22
N PRO A 169 0.48 4.86 1.35
CA PRO A 169 0.09 4.07 0.18
C PRO A 169 -1.05 3.11 0.51
N THR A 170 -1.94 2.84 -0.44
CA THR A 170 -3.04 1.90 -0.19
C THR A 170 -2.51 0.48 -0.02
N CYS A 171 -3.22 -0.34 0.77
CA CYS A 171 -2.97 -1.78 0.74
C CYS A 171 -3.49 -2.41 -0.57
N LYS A 172 -3.12 -3.66 -0.84
CA LYS A 172 -3.53 -4.37 -2.06
C LYS A 172 -5.05 -4.46 -2.20
N LEU A 173 -5.77 -4.74 -1.11
CA LEU A 173 -7.23 -4.86 -1.14
C LEU A 173 -7.95 -3.51 -1.24
N CYS A 174 -7.39 -2.44 -0.65
CA CYS A 174 -7.87 -1.08 -0.88
C CYS A 174 -7.72 -0.71 -2.37
N ASP A 175 -6.55 -0.97 -2.97
CA ASP A 175 -6.30 -0.70 -4.38
C ASP A 175 -7.28 -1.43 -5.31
N TYR A 176 -7.52 -2.73 -5.08
CA TYR A 176 -8.51 -3.49 -5.84
C TYR A 176 -9.94 -2.96 -5.66
N TYR A 177 -10.28 -2.50 -4.45
CA TYR A 177 -11.58 -1.88 -4.19
C TYR A 177 -11.74 -0.59 -4.99
N PHE A 178 -10.74 0.30 -4.99
CA PHE A 178 -10.76 1.53 -5.78
C PHE A 178 -10.88 1.24 -7.29
N GLN A 179 -10.11 0.29 -7.81
CA GLN A 179 -10.13 -0.08 -9.23
C GLN A 179 -11.46 -0.66 -9.71
N GLY A 180 -12.22 -1.34 -8.83
CA GLY A 180 -13.54 -1.87 -9.17
C GLY A 180 -14.70 -0.92 -8.83
N HIS A 181 -14.42 0.25 -8.25
CA HIS A 181 -15.47 1.16 -7.79
C HIS A 181 -15.94 2.12 -8.89
N ARG A 182 -17.27 2.29 -9.02
CA ARG A 182 -17.91 3.06 -10.11
C ARG A 182 -17.50 4.54 -10.20
N LEU A 183 -17.09 5.14 -9.09
CA LEU A 183 -16.71 6.56 -9.04
C LEU A 183 -15.39 6.89 -9.74
N ASN A 184 -14.53 5.90 -9.98
CA ASN A 184 -13.20 6.09 -10.59
C ASN A 184 -12.39 7.24 -9.95
N ILE A 185 -12.38 7.28 -8.61
CA ILE A 185 -11.59 8.24 -7.83
C ILE A 185 -10.14 7.76 -7.77
N GLY A 186 -9.18 8.65 -8.00
CA GLY A 186 -7.76 8.35 -7.86
C GLY A 186 -7.33 8.19 -6.40
N HIS A 187 -6.26 7.44 -6.18
CA HIS A 187 -5.68 7.16 -4.87
C HIS A 187 -4.16 7.07 -4.96
N ARG A 188 -3.49 6.96 -3.81
CA ARG A 188 -2.03 6.72 -3.78
C ARG A 188 -1.73 5.32 -4.32
N MET A 189 -0.65 5.18 -5.07
CA MET A 189 -0.16 3.87 -5.55
C MET A 189 -0.03 2.89 -4.38
N SER A 190 -0.40 1.64 -4.61
CA SER A 190 -0.40 0.58 -3.59
C SER A 190 1.00 0.20 -3.13
N HIS A 191 1.19 -0.06 -1.83
CA HIS A 191 2.42 -0.72 -1.33
C HIS A 191 2.35 -2.25 -1.48
N GLY A 192 1.22 -2.81 -1.94
CA GLY A 192 1.11 -4.24 -2.27
C GLY A 192 0.94 -5.22 -1.10
N ASN A 193 0.92 -4.78 0.16
CA ASN A 193 0.70 -5.72 1.27
C ASN A 193 -0.78 -6.13 1.33
N LEU A 194 -0.99 -7.42 1.56
CA LEU A 194 -2.29 -8.02 1.80
C LEU A 194 -2.55 -8.09 3.31
N TYR A 195 -3.71 -7.61 3.76
CA TYR A 195 -4.12 -7.69 5.16
C TYR A 195 -5.32 -8.63 5.28
N SER A 196 -5.14 -9.77 5.96
CA SER A 196 -6.21 -10.77 6.12
C SER A 196 -7.41 -10.25 6.92
N SER A 197 -7.18 -9.33 7.85
CA SER A 197 -8.24 -8.62 8.61
C SER A 197 -8.92 -7.50 7.81
N TRP A 198 -8.74 -7.40 6.50
CA TRP A 198 -9.45 -6.41 5.68
C TRP A 198 -10.85 -6.90 5.32
N ARG A 199 -11.82 -5.98 5.21
CA ARG A 199 -13.17 -6.26 4.70
C ARG A 199 -13.75 -5.07 3.92
N VAL A 200 -14.75 -5.36 3.09
CA VAL A 200 -15.59 -4.33 2.43
C VAL A 200 -16.52 -3.62 3.44
N PRO A 201 -17.01 -2.42 3.11
CA PRO A 201 -18.03 -1.70 3.89
C PRO A 201 -19.28 -2.53 4.18
N ASP A 202 -19.90 -2.21 5.31
CA ASP A 202 -21.17 -2.83 5.71
C ASP A 202 -22.32 -2.27 4.88
N VAL A 203 -23.23 -3.17 4.50
CA VAL A 203 -24.53 -2.83 3.93
C VAL A 203 -25.60 -3.55 4.74
N PHE A 204 -26.55 -2.78 5.27
CA PHE A 204 -27.66 -3.29 6.08
C PHE A 204 -28.88 -3.57 5.19
N PRO A 205 -29.72 -4.58 5.52
CA PRO A 205 -30.93 -4.89 4.75
C PRO A 205 -31.88 -3.70 4.58
N SER A 206 -31.92 -2.79 5.55
CA SER A 206 -32.71 -1.54 5.48
C SER A 206 -32.29 -0.60 4.35
N GLN A 207 -31.11 -0.78 3.77
CA GLN A 207 -30.62 -0.02 2.63
C GLN A 207 -31.12 -0.55 1.28
N GLY A 208 -31.89 -1.65 1.29
CA GLY A 208 -32.57 -2.23 0.14
C GLY A 208 -31.71 -3.17 -0.70
N GLU A 209 -32.39 -3.95 -1.55
CA GLU A 209 -31.79 -4.99 -2.40
C GLU A 209 -30.72 -4.45 -3.36
N ALA A 210 -30.91 -3.23 -3.89
CA ALA A 210 -29.93 -2.62 -4.78
C ALA A 210 -28.56 -2.42 -4.10
N ALA A 211 -28.54 -2.04 -2.81
CA ALA A 211 -27.30 -1.87 -2.07
C ALA A 211 -26.61 -3.21 -1.77
N LEU A 212 -27.41 -4.24 -1.45
CA LEU A 212 -26.91 -5.61 -1.26
C LEU A 212 -26.31 -6.17 -2.55
N HIS A 213 -26.99 -5.94 -3.67
CA HIS A 213 -26.52 -6.33 -5.00
C HIS A 213 -25.22 -5.62 -5.37
N ASP A 214 -25.15 -4.29 -5.23
CA ASP A 214 -23.93 -3.50 -5.51
C ASP A 214 -22.74 -4.02 -4.68
N ARG A 215 -22.96 -4.33 -3.40
CA ARG A 215 -21.94 -4.94 -2.54
C ARG A 215 -21.49 -6.31 -3.03
N GLN A 216 -22.43 -7.15 -3.47
CA GLN A 216 -22.12 -8.48 -3.97
C GLN A 216 -21.31 -8.43 -5.27
N VAL A 217 -21.67 -7.51 -6.18
CA VAL A 217 -20.91 -7.25 -7.42
C VAL A 217 -19.48 -6.84 -7.10
N MET A 218 -19.31 -5.90 -6.16
CA MET A 218 -17.98 -5.47 -5.72
C MET A 218 -17.17 -6.63 -5.12
N LEU A 219 -17.77 -7.43 -4.24
CA LEU A 219 -17.12 -8.60 -3.65
C LEU A 219 -16.70 -9.63 -4.70
N ASN A 220 -17.57 -9.93 -5.67
CA ASN A 220 -17.26 -10.86 -6.75
C ASN A 220 -16.06 -10.37 -7.57
N GLY A 221 -16.04 -9.09 -7.95
CA GLY A 221 -14.92 -8.50 -8.69
C GLY A 221 -13.60 -8.53 -7.91
N LEU A 222 -13.62 -8.31 -6.59
CA LEU A 222 -12.43 -8.47 -5.75
C LEU A 222 -11.96 -9.92 -5.72
N LEU A 223 -12.87 -10.87 -5.51
CA LEU A 223 -12.56 -12.28 -5.42
C LEU A 223 -11.97 -12.81 -6.74
N GLU A 224 -12.50 -12.39 -7.88
CA GLU A 224 -11.96 -12.73 -9.20
C GLU A 224 -10.51 -12.24 -9.37
N ARG A 225 -10.23 -11.00 -8.99
CA ARG A 225 -8.86 -10.45 -9.04
C ARG A 225 -7.90 -11.20 -8.13
N ILE A 226 -8.30 -11.46 -6.89
CA ILE A 226 -7.50 -12.23 -5.92
C ILE A 226 -7.22 -13.64 -6.43
N ARG A 227 -8.23 -14.32 -6.99
CA ARG A 227 -8.07 -15.66 -7.57
C ARG A 227 -7.11 -15.64 -8.75
N LYS A 228 -7.29 -14.69 -9.68
CA LYS A 228 -6.41 -14.53 -10.85
C LYS A 228 -4.97 -14.29 -10.43
N GLU A 229 -4.73 -13.40 -9.47
CA GLU A 229 -3.38 -13.13 -8.98
C GLU A 229 -2.76 -14.37 -8.33
N ALA A 230 -3.53 -15.11 -7.52
CA ALA A 230 -3.06 -16.35 -6.92
C ALA A 230 -2.66 -17.37 -7.99
N PHE A 231 -3.50 -17.58 -9.01
CA PHE A 231 -3.20 -18.46 -10.15
C PHE A 231 -1.97 -18.01 -10.93
N ASP A 232 -1.87 -16.72 -11.25
CA ASP A 232 -0.73 -16.15 -11.97
C ASP A 232 0.58 -16.37 -11.19
N LEU A 233 0.56 -16.23 -9.87
CA LEU A 233 1.71 -16.47 -9.00
C LEU A 233 2.25 -17.90 -9.14
N VAL A 234 1.34 -18.88 -9.11
CA VAL A 234 1.70 -20.30 -9.21
C VAL A 234 2.13 -20.66 -10.63
N SER A 235 1.35 -20.25 -11.63
CA SER A 235 1.64 -20.57 -13.04
C SER A 235 2.96 -19.96 -13.51
N LYS A 236 3.30 -18.74 -13.06
CA LYS A 236 4.55 -18.07 -13.43
C LYS A 236 5.73 -18.47 -12.54
N LYS A 237 5.52 -19.36 -11.56
CA LYS A 237 6.49 -19.65 -10.48
C LYS A 237 7.08 -18.37 -9.89
N ALA A 238 6.26 -17.32 -9.82
CA ALA A 238 6.72 -16.02 -9.37
C ALA A 238 6.95 -16.06 -7.86
N VAL A 239 7.91 -15.27 -7.39
CA VAL A 239 8.10 -15.11 -5.95
C VAL A 239 6.92 -14.29 -5.41
N PRO A 240 6.21 -14.77 -4.36
CA PRO A 240 5.18 -13.98 -3.71
C PRO A 240 5.73 -12.64 -3.23
N SER A 241 4.93 -11.57 -3.35
CA SER A 241 5.28 -10.28 -2.77
C SER A 241 5.48 -10.45 -1.26
N VAL A 242 6.70 -10.26 -0.79
CA VAL A 242 7.01 -10.21 0.65
C VAL A 242 6.39 -8.94 1.23
N LYS A 243 5.88 -9.02 2.46
CA LYS A 243 5.37 -7.84 3.15
C LYS A 243 6.51 -6.81 3.27
N VAL A 244 6.33 -5.67 2.63
CA VAL A 244 7.29 -4.55 2.67
C VAL A 244 6.82 -3.47 3.63
N ASP A 245 7.68 -2.51 3.94
CA ASP A 245 7.28 -1.31 4.66
C ASP A 245 6.07 -0.65 3.98
N ASP A 246 5.04 -0.37 4.77
CA ASP A 246 3.79 0.22 4.28
C ASP A 246 3.92 1.73 3.97
N SER A 247 5.13 2.27 4.07
CA SER A 247 5.45 3.68 3.82
C SER A 247 6.29 3.79 2.56
N LEU A 248 5.74 4.37 1.49
CA LEU A 248 6.51 4.69 0.29
C LEU A 248 7.32 5.97 0.53
N THR A 249 8.55 5.84 1.01
CA THR A 249 9.48 6.98 1.11
C THR A 249 9.95 7.46 -0.26
N ALA A 250 9.88 6.61 -1.31
CA ALA A 250 10.13 7.00 -2.69
C ALA A 250 9.10 8.03 -3.21
N SER A 251 7.85 7.99 -2.75
CA SER A 251 6.81 8.96 -3.13
C SER A 251 7.07 10.37 -2.59
N ALA A 252 8.02 10.51 -1.66
CA ALA A 252 8.45 11.79 -1.13
C ALA A 252 9.41 12.52 -2.07
N ARG A 253 10.06 11.81 -3.00
CA ARG A 253 10.61 12.43 -4.21
C ARG A 253 9.43 12.89 -5.08
N MET A 254 8.74 13.91 -4.60
CA MET A 254 7.92 14.73 -5.47
C MET A 254 8.83 15.15 -6.61
N THR A 255 8.46 14.78 -7.83
CA THR A 255 8.96 15.31 -9.09
C THR A 255 8.63 16.80 -9.19
N LEU A 256 9.09 17.60 -8.22
CA LEU A 256 9.37 19.01 -8.45
C LEU A 256 10.52 19.19 -9.44
N TRP A 257 11.21 18.11 -9.82
CA TRP A 257 12.09 18.05 -11.00
C TRP A 257 11.40 18.59 -12.25
N GLU A 258 10.13 18.28 -12.51
CA GLU A 258 9.43 18.81 -13.70
C GLU A 258 9.08 20.31 -13.56
N VAL A 259 9.04 20.84 -12.34
CA VAL A 259 8.87 22.29 -12.10
C VAL A 259 10.22 23.03 -12.10
N ARG A 260 11.35 22.32 -11.95
CA ARG A 260 12.71 22.88 -11.90
C ARG A 260 13.44 22.92 -13.24
N SER A 261 12.86 22.37 -14.31
CA SER A 261 13.34 22.63 -15.69
C SER A 261 13.11 24.08 -16.14
N LEU A 262 12.56 24.94 -15.27
CA LEU A 262 12.68 26.40 -15.36
C LEU A 262 13.71 26.86 -14.31
N HIS A 263 14.95 27.07 -14.77
CA HIS A 263 16.08 27.74 -14.11
C HIS A 263 16.94 26.95 -13.10
N GLY A 264 18.19 26.66 -13.51
CA GLY A 264 19.35 26.64 -12.60
C GLY A 264 20.22 25.39 -12.70
N SER A 265 21.47 25.59 -13.14
CA SER A 265 22.48 24.59 -13.53
C SER A 265 22.90 23.58 -12.47
N ASN A 266 23.38 22.45 -12.96
CA ASN A 266 24.12 21.41 -12.23
C ASN A 266 25.46 21.96 -11.70
N THR A 267 25.81 21.59 -10.47
CA THR A 267 27.19 21.58 -9.98
C THR A 267 27.40 20.27 -9.24
N GLU A 268 28.30 19.44 -9.77
CA GLU A 268 28.83 18.23 -9.13
C GLU A 268 29.63 18.63 -7.87
N VAL A 269 29.52 17.86 -6.78
CA VAL A 269 30.31 18.09 -5.55
C VAL A 269 30.96 16.78 -5.12
N ASP A 270 32.25 16.92 -4.83
CA ASP A 270 33.26 15.90 -4.52
C ASP A 270 33.03 15.20 -3.17
N VAL A 271 33.47 13.94 -3.09
CA VAL A 271 33.13 12.98 -2.02
C VAL A 271 33.99 13.21 -0.76
N ASP A 272 35.13 13.88 -0.88
CA ASP A 272 36.07 14.15 0.20
C ASP A 272 35.60 15.23 1.20
N ASP A 273 34.64 16.07 0.80
CA ASP A 273 34.08 17.12 1.66
C ASP A 273 33.15 16.55 2.76
N LEU A 274 32.62 15.33 2.54
CA LEU A 274 31.71 14.65 3.47
C LEU A 274 32.40 14.12 4.73
N ALA A 275 33.64 13.66 4.60
CA ALA A 275 34.43 13.16 5.73
C ALA A 275 34.82 14.31 6.68
N SER A 276 35.18 15.47 6.11
CA SER A 276 35.49 16.68 6.89
C SER A 276 34.28 17.23 7.66
N MET A 277 33.06 17.05 7.14
CA MET A 277 31.82 17.51 7.79
C MET A 277 31.32 16.59 8.91
N LEU A 278 31.76 15.33 8.97
CA LEU A 278 31.30 14.36 9.96
C LEU A 278 32.10 14.40 11.27
N GLY A 279 33.18 15.19 11.33
CA GLY A 279 34.12 15.19 12.46
C GLY A 279 34.89 13.87 12.48
N GLU A 280 36.20 13.96 12.68
CA GLU A 280 37.08 12.79 12.80
C GLU A 280 36.54 11.85 13.89
N VAL A 281 35.89 10.76 13.48
CA VAL A 281 35.63 9.62 14.37
C VAL A 281 36.92 8.82 14.34
N ASP A 282 37.80 9.13 15.27
CA ASP A 282 38.98 8.33 15.56
C ASP A 282 38.51 6.93 16.00
N LEU A 283 38.80 5.92 15.19
CA LEU A 283 38.62 4.51 15.54
C LEU A 283 39.97 3.98 16.02
N SER A 284 40.29 4.31 17.27
CA SER A 284 41.28 3.59 18.08
C SER A 284 40.61 2.92 19.28
#